data_AF-A0ABD2KBA8-F1
#
_entry.id   AF-A0ABD2KBA8-F1
#
_cell.length_a   1.000
_cell.length_b   1.000
_cell.length_c   1.000
_cell.angle_alpha   90.00
_cell.angle_beta   90.00
_cell.angle_gamma   90.00
#
_symmetry.space_group_name_H-M   'P 1'
#
loop_
_entity.id
_entity.type
_entity.pdbx_description
1 polymer ?
#
loop_
_entity_poly.entity_id
_entity_poly.type
_entity_poly.pdbx_seq_one_letter_code
_entity_poly.pdbx_strand_id
1 'polypeptide(L)'
;MGQIDEAKKWALANGLITKRERFVPFSLFPSPFPRALFHKAVDVQKSLQLLYFRAMRDFDFLKEMHRAQTETNEEFRLTVDFIENCYKDGFKQPLTLFCQRADYMTHQSEENDEKKLELKQHVLSMANADTSPSALSPNHTDTMVAKALHTAWIVLDPRSWPMMLRQSENGFALRFPIQPPAHQLLNL
;
A
#
# COMPACT_ATOMS: atom_id res chain seq x y z
N MET A 1 -14.03 34.08 -16.37
CA MET A 1 -14.22 32.90 -15.50
C MET A 1 -12.94 32.71 -14.70
N GLY A 2 -13.00 32.49 -13.39
CA GLY A 2 -11.79 32.47 -12.56
C GLY A 2 -10.97 31.18 -12.72
N GLN A 3 -9.65 31.27 -12.56
CA GLN A 3 -8.73 30.11 -12.63
C GLN A 3 -9.13 28.96 -11.69
N ILE A 4 -9.72 29.29 -10.53
CA ILE A 4 -10.23 28.30 -9.57
C ILE A 4 -11.40 27.50 -10.14
N ASP A 5 -12.35 28.17 -10.82
CA ASP A 5 -13.53 27.50 -11.38
C ASP A 5 -13.15 26.60 -12.56
N GLU A 6 -12.16 27.04 -13.35
CA GLU A 6 -11.60 26.24 -14.42
C GLU A 6 -10.92 24.98 -13.89
N ALA A 7 -10.08 25.09 -12.85
CA ALA A 7 -9.44 23.94 -12.22
C ALA A 7 -10.44 22.94 -11.64
N LYS A 8 -11.53 23.42 -11.02
CA LYS A 8 -12.61 22.55 -10.52
C LYS A 8 -13.33 21.82 -11.65
N LYS A 9 -13.68 22.52 -12.75
CA LYS A 9 -14.32 21.89 -13.91
C LYS A 9 -13.40 20.85 -14.55
N TRP A 10 -12.11 21.16 -14.67
CA TRP A 10 -11.12 20.22 -15.17
C TRP A 10 -11.04 18.97 -14.29
N ALA A 11 -11.00 19.13 -12.96
CA ALA A 11 -10.94 17.99 -12.04
C ALA A 11 -12.14 17.05 -12.18
N LEU A 12 -13.36 17.61 -12.31
CA LEU A 12 -14.57 16.83 -12.54
C LEU A 12 -14.56 16.12 -13.91
N ALA A 13 -14.14 16.82 -14.97
CA ALA A 13 -14.10 16.26 -16.32
C ALA A 13 -13.05 15.16 -16.51
N ASN A 14 -11.99 15.12 -15.69
CA ASN A 14 -10.85 14.20 -15.81
C ASN A 14 -10.78 13.14 -14.71
N GLY A 15 -11.84 12.98 -13.91
CA GLY A 15 -11.91 11.91 -12.90
C GLY A 15 -11.06 12.13 -11.65
N LEU A 16 -10.62 13.37 -11.38
CA LEU A 16 -9.99 13.73 -10.09
C LEU A 16 -11.07 13.91 -9.01
N ILE A 17 -11.79 12.83 -8.70
CA ILE A 17 -12.98 12.83 -7.85
C ILE A 17 -12.93 11.72 -6.80
N THR A 18 -13.69 11.90 -5.72
CA THR A 18 -13.91 10.88 -4.68
C THR A 18 -15.31 10.29 -4.78
N LYS A 19 -15.59 9.20 -4.05
CA LYS A 19 -16.89 8.49 -4.02
C LYS A 19 -18.13 9.38 -3.80
N ARG A 20 -17.96 10.57 -3.23
CA ARG A 20 -19.05 11.55 -3.02
C ARG A 20 -19.14 12.60 -4.13
N GLU A 21 -18.64 12.29 -5.34
CA GLU A 21 -18.62 13.14 -6.54
C GLU A 21 -18.04 14.55 -6.31
N ARG A 22 -17.22 14.69 -5.27
CA ARG A 22 -16.45 15.90 -4.98
C ARG A 22 -15.05 15.72 -5.54
N PHE A 23 -14.53 16.77 -6.18
CA PHE A 23 -13.13 16.79 -6.59
C PHE A 23 -12.21 16.58 -5.38
N VAL A 24 -11.09 15.91 -5.59
CA VAL A 24 -10.08 15.68 -4.54
C VAL A 24 -9.47 17.03 -4.15
N PRO A 25 -9.12 17.28 -2.87
CA PRO A 25 -8.34 18.47 -2.52
C PRO A 25 -7.01 18.52 -3.30
N PHE A 26 -6.73 19.64 -3.94
CA PHE A 26 -5.48 19.85 -4.71
C PHE A 26 -4.93 21.26 -4.47
N SER A 27 -3.62 21.43 -4.65
CA SER A 27 -3.01 22.76 -4.76
C SER A 27 -3.26 23.34 -6.14
N LEU A 28 -3.58 24.63 -6.23
CA LEU A 28 -3.89 25.27 -7.52
C LEU A 28 -2.67 25.27 -8.47
N PHE A 29 -1.47 25.39 -7.90
CA PHE A 29 -0.21 25.33 -8.60
C PHE A 29 0.70 24.27 -7.97
N PRO A 30 1.66 23.71 -8.72
CA PRO A 30 2.63 22.77 -8.16
C PRO A 30 3.55 23.48 -7.17
N SER A 31 3.80 22.84 -6.02
CA SER A 31 4.80 23.31 -5.06
C SER A 31 6.22 23.15 -5.63
N PRO A 32 7.13 24.11 -5.43
CA PRO A 32 8.52 23.99 -5.88
C PRO A 32 9.23 22.84 -5.14
N PHE A 33 10.01 22.04 -5.87
CA PHE A 33 10.80 20.95 -5.31
C PHE A 33 12.18 20.86 -5.98
N PRO A 34 13.29 20.68 -5.22
CA PRO A 34 14.63 20.63 -5.80
C PRO A 34 14.81 19.45 -6.77
N ARG A 35 15.11 19.74 -8.04
CA ARG A 35 15.25 18.73 -9.11
C ARG A 35 16.24 17.61 -8.76
N ALA A 36 17.39 17.96 -8.19
CA ALA A 36 18.41 16.97 -7.81
C ALA A 36 17.88 15.98 -6.76
N LEU A 37 17.12 16.46 -5.78
CA LEU A 37 16.53 15.61 -4.74
C LEU A 37 15.38 14.76 -5.28
N PHE A 38 14.60 15.29 -6.24
CA PHE A 38 13.56 14.51 -6.92
C PHE A 38 14.16 13.31 -7.66
N HIS A 39 15.20 13.53 -8.46
CA HIS A 39 15.86 12.42 -9.17
C HIS A 39 16.49 11.42 -8.20
N LYS A 40 17.11 11.89 -7.10
CA LYS A 40 17.62 10.99 -6.05
C LYS A 40 16.53 10.05 -5.49
N ALA A 41 15.31 10.54 -5.27
CA ALA A 41 14.18 9.73 -4.83
C ALA A 41 13.74 8.70 -5.89
N VAL A 42 13.66 9.13 -7.15
CA VAL A 42 13.29 8.27 -8.29
C VAL A 42 14.32 7.16 -8.50
N ASP A 43 15.61 7.49 -8.45
CA ASP A 43 16.70 6.57 -8.76
C ASP A 43 16.85 5.48 -7.70
N VAL A 44 16.60 5.78 -6.42
CA VAL A 44 16.71 4.80 -5.33
C VAL A 44 15.54 3.82 -5.26
N GLN A 45 14.38 4.17 -5.84
CA GLN A 45 13.12 3.42 -5.69
C GLN A 45 13.25 1.93 -6.05
N LYS A 46 13.94 1.59 -7.15
CA LYS A 46 14.13 0.19 -7.57
C LYS A 46 14.98 -0.61 -6.59
N SER A 47 16.07 0.00 -6.10
CA SER A 47 16.96 -0.62 -5.12
C SER A 47 16.25 -0.83 -3.78
N LEU A 48 15.43 0.15 -3.37
CA LEU A 48 14.61 0.05 -2.16
C LEU A 48 13.55 -1.05 -2.29
N GLN A 49 12.90 -1.16 -3.46
CA GLN A 49 11.98 -2.26 -3.76
C GLN A 49 12.63 -3.63 -3.64
N LEU A 50 13.82 -3.80 -4.23
CA LEU A 50 14.53 -5.06 -4.17
C LEU A 50 15.00 -5.39 -2.75
N LEU A 51 15.44 -4.39 -1.98
CA LEU A 51 15.85 -4.56 -0.58
C LEU A 51 14.70 -5.12 0.25
N TYR A 52 13.54 -4.45 0.22
CA TYR A 52 12.39 -4.88 1.01
C TYR A 52 11.79 -6.18 0.51
N PHE A 53 11.76 -6.42 -0.80
CA PHE A 53 11.34 -7.70 -1.36
C PHE A 53 12.22 -8.85 -0.83
N ARG A 54 13.55 -8.68 -0.78
CA ARG A 54 14.46 -9.70 -0.24
C ARG A 54 14.29 -9.88 1.27
N ALA A 55 14.15 -8.79 2.03
CA ALA A 55 13.91 -8.86 3.46
C ALA A 55 12.58 -9.58 3.79
N MET A 56 11.52 -9.34 3.02
CA MET A 56 10.22 -10.01 3.22
C MET A 56 10.24 -11.52 2.96
N ARG A 57 11.21 -12.00 2.17
CA ARG A 57 11.38 -13.42 1.85
C ARG A 57 12.12 -14.18 2.94
N ASP A 58 12.75 -13.47 3.87
CA ASP A 58 13.48 -14.02 5.00
C ASP A 58 12.56 -14.00 6.24
N PHE A 59 11.79 -15.06 6.42
CA PHE A 59 10.81 -15.13 7.51
C PHE A 59 11.45 -15.20 8.88
N ASP A 60 12.60 -15.88 9.00
CA ASP A 60 13.32 -15.97 10.27
C ASP A 60 13.85 -14.60 10.69
N PHE A 61 14.39 -13.82 9.74
CA PHE A 61 14.75 -12.43 9.97
C PHE A 61 13.55 -11.59 10.44
N LEU A 62 12.40 -11.67 9.75
CA LEU A 62 11.21 -10.92 10.13
C LEU A 62 10.70 -11.30 11.53
N LYS A 63 10.65 -12.60 11.83
CA LYS A 63 10.20 -13.11 13.13
C LYS A 63 11.09 -12.61 14.25
N GLU A 64 12.41 -12.59 14.03
CA GLU A 64 13.37 -12.07 15.01
C GLU A 64 13.19 -10.58 15.25
N MET A 65 13.07 -9.78 14.19
CA MET A 65 12.89 -8.32 14.30
C MET A 65 11.60 -7.94 15.04
N HIS A 66 10.56 -8.77 14.95
CA HIS A 66 9.25 -8.51 15.56
C HIS A 66 8.98 -9.34 16.83
N ARG A 67 9.99 -9.96 17.44
CA ARG A 67 9.84 -10.79 18.65
C ARG A 67 9.13 -10.04 19.79
N ALA A 68 9.60 -8.83 20.13
CA ALA A 68 9.01 -8.02 21.20
C ALA A 68 7.55 -7.62 20.92
N GLN A 69 7.19 -7.40 19.66
CA GLN A 69 5.81 -7.09 19.26
C GLN A 69 4.90 -8.32 19.35
N THR A 70 5.45 -9.51 19.05
CA THR A 70 4.75 -10.79 19.18
C THR A 70 4.43 -11.12 20.64
N GLU A 71 5.27 -10.70 21.59
CA GLU A 71 5.04 -10.87 23.03
C GLU A 71 3.98 -9.92 23.59
N THR A 72 3.85 -8.71 23.01
CA THR A 72 3.01 -7.64 23.55
C THR A 72 1.68 -7.48 22.83
N ASN A 73 1.55 -7.94 21.58
CA ASN A 73 0.38 -7.79 20.75
C ASN A 73 -0.13 -9.15 20.26
N GLU A 74 -1.27 -9.59 20.80
CA GLU A 74 -1.89 -10.86 20.46
C GLU A 74 -2.32 -10.95 18.99
N GLU A 75 -2.89 -9.89 18.42
CA GLU A 75 -3.31 -9.87 17.00
C GLU A 75 -2.10 -10.03 16.07
N PHE A 76 -0.98 -9.39 16.42
CA PHE A 76 0.27 -9.52 15.68
C PHE A 76 0.83 -10.93 15.80
N ARG A 77 0.83 -11.51 17.01
CA ARG A 77 1.26 -12.90 17.22
C ARG A 77 0.47 -13.89 16.39
N LEU A 78 -0.87 -13.77 16.38
CA LEU A 78 -1.73 -14.62 15.56
C LEU A 78 -1.41 -14.51 14.06
N THR A 79 -1.02 -13.31 13.60
CA THR A 79 -0.59 -13.08 12.22
C THR A 79 0.74 -13.79 11.91
N VAL A 80 1.72 -13.71 12.82
CA VAL A 80 3.01 -14.40 12.68
C VAL A 80 2.82 -15.92 12.69
N ASP A 81 2.01 -16.44 13.61
CA ASP A 81 1.69 -17.87 13.72
C ASP A 81 1.01 -18.39 12.43
N PHE A 82 0.10 -17.62 11.85
CA PHE A 82 -0.53 -17.93 10.57
C PHE A 82 0.49 -18.01 9.43
N ILE A 83 1.39 -17.04 9.32
CA ILE A 83 2.42 -17.02 8.28
C ILE A 83 3.36 -18.22 8.47
N GLU A 84 3.77 -18.53 9.71
CA GLU A 84 4.62 -19.69 10.00
C GLU A 84 3.97 -21.01 9.56
N ASN A 85 2.68 -21.18 9.80
CA ASN A 85 1.93 -22.35 9.32
C ASN A 85 1.91 -22.42 7.78
N CYS A 86 1.74 -21.27 7.10
CA CYS A 86 1.85 -21.21 5.64
C CYS A 86 3.24 -21.63 5.12
N TYR A 87 4.31 -21.30 5.84
CA TYR A 87 5.67 -21.76 5.52
C TYR A 87 5.81 -23.27 5.70
N LYS A 88 5.27 -23.83 6.79
CA LYS A 88 5.28 -25.29 7.06
C LYS A 88 4.53 -26.09 6.00
N ASP A 89 3.38 -25.60 5.56
CA ASP A 89 2.57 -26.23 4.50
C ASP A 89 3.19 -26.07 3.09
N GLY A 90 4.11 -25.12 2.95
CA GLY A 90 4.78 -24.75 1.71
C GLY A 90 3.91 -23.90 0.79
N PHE A 91 4.51 -22.87 0.18
CA PHE A 91 3.82 -21.94 -0.71
C PHE A 91 3.27 -22.62 -1.97
N LYS A 92 1.95 -22.62 -2.13
CA LYS A 92 1.28 -23.12 -3.34
C LYS A 92 1.21 -22.09 -4.47
N GLN A 93 1.38 -20.80 -4.16
CA GLN A 93 1.46 -19.69 -5.11
C GLN A 93 2.85 -19.05 -5.03
N PRO A 94 3.77 -19.34 -5.98
CA PRO A 94 5.14 -18.81 -5.94
C PRO A 94 5.25 -17.37 -6.44
N LEU A 95 4.27 -16.89 -7.20
CA LEU A 95 4.28 -15.53 -7.76
C LEU A 95 3.65 -14.54 -6.79
N THR A 96 4.31 -13.40 -6.60
CA THR A 96 3.80 -12.29 -5.79
C THR A 96 4.08 -10.95 -6.47
N LEU A 97 3.12 -10.04 -6.38
CA LEU A 97 3.28 -8.66 -6.82
C LEU A 97 3.60 -7.79 -5.61
N PHE A 98 4.75 -7.13 -5.64
CA PHE A 98 5.19 -6.24 -4.57
C PHE A 98 5.02 -4.78 -4.99
N CYS A 99 4.13 -4.07 -4.30
CA CYS A 99 3.87 -2.64 -4.52
C CYS A 99 4.33 -1.83 -3.31
N GLN A 100 5.13 -0.79 -3.57
CA GLN A 100 5.76 0.02 -2.54
C GLN A 100 5.74 1.50 -2.93
N ARG A 101 5.42 2.35 -1.96
CA ARG A 101 5.56 3.81 -2.03
C ARG A 101 6.49 4.27 -0.91
N ALA A 102 7.54 5.02 -1.27
CA ALA A 102 8.45 5.63 -0.32
C ALA A 102 8.17 7.13 -0.26
N ASP A 103 7.87 7.62 0.93
CA ASP A 103 7.51 9.01 1.17
C ASP A 103 8.75 9.76 1.69
N TYR A 104 9.08 10.89 1.08
CA TYR A 104 10.27 11.68 1.38
C TYR A 104 9.93 13.11 1.79
N MET A 105 10.78 13.70 2.63
CA MET A 105 10.74 15.12 2.98
C MET A 105 12.13 15.73 2.82
N THR A 106 12.17 17.03 2.50
CA THR A 106 13.42 17.80 2.47
C THR A 106 13.74 18.29 3.88
N HIS A 107 14.95 18.01 4.34
CA HIS A 107 15.48 18.53 5.59
C HIS A 107 16.54 19.58 5.30
N GLN A 108 16.47 20.72 5.97
CA GLN A 108 17.50 21.75 5.90
C GLN A 108 18.46 21.56 7.07
N SER A 109 19.71 21.24 6.79
CA SER A 109 20.76 21.22 7.82
C SER A 109 21.30 22.64 8.03
N GLU A 110 21.65 22.95 9.28
CA GLU A 110 22.29 24.22 9.69
C GLU A 110 23.79 24.03 9.94
N GLU A 111 24.44 23.16 9.18
CA GLU A 111 25.86 22.86 9.37
C GLU A 111 26.71 23.85 8.55
N ASN A 112 27.55 24.63 9.23
CA ASN A 112 28.57 25.52 8.64
C ASN A 112 28.06 26.73 7.81
N ASP A 113 27.00 27.43 8.26
CA ASP A 113 26.44 28.64 7.61
C ASP A 113 25.89 28.45 6.16
N GLU A 114 26.06 27.26 5.57
CA GLU A 114 25.50 26.90 4.27
C GLU A 114 24.16 26.17 4.43
N LYS A 115 23.08 26.78 3.94
CA LYS A 115 21.76 26.15 3.91
C LYS A 115 21.75 25.01 2.89
N LYS A 116 22.01 23.78 3.34
CA LYS A 116 21.97 22.59 2.51
C LYS A 116 20.66 21.84 2.69
N LEU A 117 20.00 21.53 1.58
CA LEU A 117 18.81 20.68 1.56
C LEU A 117 19.20 19.22 1.31
N GLU A 118 18.67 18.34 2.14
CA GLU A 118 18.86 16.90 2.05
C GLU A 118 17.51 16.20 1.90
N LEU A 119 17.49 15.09 1.14
CA LEU A 119 16.33 14.22 1.06
C LEU A 119 16.39 13.20 2.20
N LYS A 120 15.34 13.13 3.03
CA LYS A 120 15.17 12.11 4.07
C LYS A 120 13.93 11.29 3.78
N GLN A 121 14.04 9.97 3.90
CA GLN A 121 12.88 9.08 3.86
C GLN A 121 12.12 9.23 5.18
N HIS A 122 10.81 9.46 5.10
CA HIS A 122 9.95 9.64 6.26
C HIS A 122 9.15 8.38 6.56
N VAL A 123 8.49 7.80 5.55
CA VAL A 123 7.62 6.63 5.69
C VAL A 123 7.80 5.69 4.51
N LEU A 124 7.65 4.39 4.77
CA LEU A 124 7.52 3.39 3.73
C LEU A 124 6.18 2.68 3.83
N SER A 125 5.45 2.63 2.73
CA SER A 125 4.19 1.90 2.62
C SER A 125 4.35 0.72 1.67
N MET A 126 3.97 -0.46 2.15
CA MET A 126 4.00 -1.74 1.44
C MET A 126 2.61 -2.35 1.61
N ALA A 127 1.84 -2.39 0.51
CA ALA A 127 0.39 -2.58 0.45
C ALA A 127 -0.48 -1.34 0.80
N ASN A 128 -1.48 -1.07 -0.06
CA ASN A 128 -2.31 0.14 -0.19
C ASN A 128 -1.54 1.39 -0.66
N ALA A 129 -1.38 1.55 -1.98
CA ALA A 129 -0.72 2.72 -2.57
C ALA A 129 -1.42 4.09 -2.33
N ASP A 130 -2.50 4.14 -1.52
CA ASP A 130 -3.42 5.28 -1.36
C ASP A 130 -3.63 5.78 0.08
N THR A 131 -2.78 5.46 1.06
CA THR A 131 -2.83 6.17 2.36
C THR A 131 -2.13 7.52 2.27
N SER A 132 -2.86 8.57 1.90
CA SER A 132 -2.40 9.95 2.07
C SER A 132 -2.11 10.21 3.57
N PRO A 133 -0.97 10.84 3.95
CA PRO A 133 -0.65 11.16 5.34
C PRO A 133 -1.74 11.98 6.06
N SER A 134 -2.53 12.75 5.31
CA SER A 134 -3.65 13.55 5.83
C SER A 134 -4.92 12.76 6.18
N ALA A 135 -4.95 11.45 5.91
CA ALA A 135 -6.06 10.55 6.29
C ALA A 135 -5.75 9.68 7.53
N LEU A 136 -4.59 9.87 8.17
CA LEU A 136 -4.17 9.08 9.32
C LEU A 136 -4.36 9.87 10.62
N SER A 137 -5.03 9.26 11.60
CA SER A 137 -5.13 9.78 12.96
C SER A 137 -3.76 9.75 13.65
N PRO A 138 -3.43 10.71 14.55
CA PRO A 138 -2.12 10.82 15.20
C PRO A 138 -1.61 9.57 15.95
N ASN A 139 -2.48 8.57 16.18
CA ASN A 139 -2.17 7.37 16.97
C ASN A 139 -2.07 6.06 16.14
N HIS A 140 -1.86 6.11 14.82
CA HIS A 140 -1.89 4.89 13.98
C HIS A 140 -0.49 4.38 13.59
N THR A 141 -0.08 3.24 14.16
CA THR A 141 1.09 2.42 13.79
C THR A 141 0.68 1.12 13.08
N ASP A 142 1.48 0.69 12.09
CA ASP A 142 1.73 -0.63 11.45
C ASP A 142 0.62 -1.68 11.19
N THR A 143 -0.57 -1.52 11.75
CA THR A 143 -1.73 -2.41 11.64
C THR A 143 -2.35 -2.44 10.24
N MET A 144 -2.02 -1.48 9.37
CA MET A 144 -2.60 -1.41 8.02
C MET A 144 -2.03 -2.46 7.07
N VAL A 145 -0.80 -2.92 7.26
CA VAL A 145 -0.21 -4.02 6.47
C VAL A 145 -0.90 -5.34 6.83
N ALA A 146 -1.07 -5.61 8.13
CA ALA A 146 -1.80 -6.79 8.62
C ALA A 146 -3.28 -6.77 8.20
N LYS A 147 -3.94 -5.61 8.30
CA LYS A 147 -5.34 -5.44 7.91
C LYS A 147 -5.54 -5.54 6.40
N ALA A 148 -4.61 -5.04 5.59
CA ALA A 148 -4.63 -5.20 4.14
C ALA A 148 -4.42 -6.65 3.72
N LEU A 149 -3.48 -7.37 4.35
CA LEU A 149 -3.23 -8.79 4.09
C LEU A 149 -4.40 -9.66 4.54
N HIS A 150 -5.01 -9.39 5.70
CA HIS A 150 -6.21 -10.06 6.17
C HIS A 150 -7.42 -9.81 5.25
N THR A 151 -7.58 -8.58 4.77
CA THR A 151 -8.67 -8.24 3.84
C THR A 151 -8.46 -8.90 2.47
N ALA A 152 -7.23 -8.91 1.96
CA ALA A 152 -6.88 -9.61 0.72
C ALA A 152 -7.09 -11.13 0.86
N TRP A 153 -6.78 -11.71 2.02
CA TRP A 153 -7.03 -13.13 2.32
C TRP A 153 -8.54 -13.46 2.32
N ILE A 154 -9.38 -12.64 2.96
CA ILE A 154 -10.83 -12.82 2.93
C ILE A 154 -11.39 -12.74 1.51
N VAL A 155 -10.89 -11.82 0.68
CA VAL A 155 -11.36 -11.60 -0.71
C VAL A 155 -10.88 -12.71 -1.66
N LEU A 156 -9.70 -13.30 -1.40
CA LEU A 156 -9.08 -14.29 -2.28
C LEU A 156 -9.33 -15.75 -1.85
N ASP A 157 -9.87 -16.01 -0.65
CA ASP A 157 -10.24 -17.36 -0.21
C ASP A 157 -11.58 -17.81 -0.82
N PRO A 158 -11.63 -18.86 -1.66
CA PRO A 158 -12.88 -19.36 -2.22
C PRO A 158 -13.86 -19.90 -1.16
N ARG A 159 -13.39 -20.27 0.04
CA ARG A 159 -14.20 -20.85 1.12
C ARG A 159 -14.98 -19.79 1.91
N SER A 160 -14.55 -18.53 1.88
CA SER A 160 -15.23 -17.40 2.54
C SER A 160 -16.35 -16.79 1.67
N TRP A 161 -16.36 -17.11 0.37
CA TRP A 161 -17.32 -16.60 -0.61
C TRP A 161 -18.80 -16.88 -0.27
N PRO A 162 -19.19 -18.07 0.24
CA PRO A 162 -20.58 -18.33 0.66
C PRO A 162 -21.06 -17.42 1.80
N MET A 163 -20.15 -16.87 2.60
CA MET A 163 -20.46 -15.93 3.69
C MET A 163 -20.64 -14.51 3.17
N MET A 164 -19.87 -14.10 2.15
CA MET A 164 -20.07 -12.82 1.45
C MET A 164 -21.33 -12.80 0.58
N LEU A 165 -21.66 -13.90 -0.10
CA LEU A 165 -22.87 -13.97 -0.92
C LEU A 165 -24.13 -13.73 -0.08
N ARG A 166 -24.14 -14.22 1.17
CA ARG A 166 -25.20 -13.98 2.15
C ARG A 166 -25.30 -12.51 2.62
N GLN A 167 -24.21 -11.75 2.60
CA GLN A 167 -24.24 -10.31 2.88
C GLN A 167 -24.59 -9.47 1.64
N SER A 168 -24.34 -9.99 0.43
CA SER A 168 -24.64 -9.30 -0.83
C SER A 168 -26.12 -9.27 -1.20
N GLU A 169 -26.96 -10.09 -0.56
CA GLU A 169 -28.43 -10.01 -0.69
C GLU A 169 -28.99 -8.65 -0.20
N ASN A 170 -28.20 -7.87 0.55
CA ASN A 170 -28.53 -6.50 0.97
C ASN A 170 -27.91 -5.40 0.08
N GLY A 171 -27.58 -5.69 -1.18
CA GLY A 171 -27.55 -4.66 -2.23
C GLY A 171 -26.19 -4.12 -2.68
N PHE A 172 -25.16 -4.96 -2.79
CA PHE A 172 -23.96 -4.60 -3.55
C PHE A 172 -23.39 -5.83 -4.28
N ALA A 173 -23.83 -6.07 -5.51
CA ALA A 173 -23.31 -7.12 -6.37
C ALA A 173 -22.35 -6.54 -7.41
N LEU A 174 -21.04 -6.72 -7.21
CA LEU A 174 -20.07 -6.64 -8.30
C LEU A 174 -20.01 -8.02 -8.98
N ARG A 175 -20.75 -8.18 -10.09
CA ARG A 175 -20.60 -9.33 -10.97
C ARG A 175 -19.31 -9.18 -11.77
N PHE A 176 -18.28 -9.95 -11.43
CA PHE A 176 -17.21 -10.25 -12.37
C PHE A 176 -17.57 -11.51 -13.15
N PRO A 177 -17.38 -11.55 -14.49
CA PRO A 177 -17.63 -12.75 -15.27
C PRO A 177 -16.64 -13.84 -14.85
N ILE A 178 -17.17 -14.98 -14.42
CA ILE A 178 -16.41 -16.18 -14.11
C ILE A 178 -15.79 -16.67 -15.43
N GLN A 179 -14.49 -16.50 -15.62
CA GLN A 179 -13.76 -17.30 -16.61
C GLN A 179 -13.35 -18.63 -15.95
N PRO A 180 -13.54 -19.77 -16.64
CA PRO A 180 -13.12 -21.05 -16.11
C PRO A 180 -11.59 -21.12 -16.00
N PRO A 181 -11.06 -21.92 -15.04
CA PRO A 181 -9.62 -22.04 -14.81
C PRO A 181 -8.89 -22.62 -16.03
N ALA A 182 -7.71 -22.05 -16.31
CA ALA A 182 -6.91 -22.25 -17.52
C ALA A 182 -6.50 -23.71 -17.86
N HIS A 183 -6.72 -24.68 -16.97
CA HIS A 183 -6.43 -26.09 -17.25
C HIS A 183 -7.41 -26.75 -18.23
N GLN A 184 -8.53 -26.12 -18.56
CA GLN A 184 -9.50 -26.60 -19.56
C GLN A 184 -9.24 -26.09 -20.99
N LEU A 185 -8.19 -25.29 -21.22
CA LEU A 185 -7.86 -24.71 -22.53
C LEU A 185 -6.71 -25.41 -23.27
N LEU A 186 -6.25 -26.58 -22.79
CA LEU A 186 -5.10 -27.31 -23.35
C LEU A 186 -5.44 -28.65 -24.01
N ASN A 187 -6.66 -28.82 -24.51
CA ASN A 187 -7.00 -29.92 -25.43
C ASN A 187 -7.73 -29.36 -26.66
N LEU A 188 -6.96 -28.76 -27.57
CA LEU A 188 -7.23 -28.68 -29.01
C LEU A 188 -5.89 -28.78 -29.77
#